data_AF-A0A7J4T6C4-F1
#
_entry.id   AF-A0A7J4T6C4-F1
#
_cell.length_a   1.000
_cell.length_b   1.000
_cell.length_c   1.000
_cell.angle_alpha   90.00
_cell.angle_beta   90.00
_cell.angle_gamma   90.00
#
_symmetry.space_group_name_H-M   'P 1'
#
loop_
_entity.id
_entity.type
_entity.pdbx_description
1 polymer ?
#
loop_
_entity_poly.entity_id
_entity_poly.type
_entity_poly.pdbx_seq_one_letter_code
_entity_poly.pdbx_strand_id
1 'polypeptide(L)'
;MRINKLAKEHATELDALIDGAMMLDSQGYGLNCDKEMSAIFYYPISIGNPFQSLYYSKFLENGVVPIGTNNLSNVASIRWPGKLSLHLHWLGNIIGNTENKTVANQRIDDFLLQIDDMKDNGFKIIWTVHNILPHDAVLQDCQIRLRVELVKRCDIIHTMCNDTIELSEAFFTIPKNKIVNVPHPTYENFYPNQYSELEARFQLGINNDEFVFLFFGSIQAYKGLHDLVRAFKQLESNTKRKLKLIIAGKV
;
A
#
# COMPACT_ATOMS: atom_id res chain seq x y z
N MET A 1 -0.97 -11.78 34.01
CA MET A 1 -0.57 -13.12 33.50
C MET A 1 0.41 -13.03 32.31
N ARG A 2 0.33 -12.01 31.44
CA ARG A 2 1.32 -11.68 30.38
C ARG A 2 2.60 -10.99 30.91
N ILE A 3 2.45 -9.98 31.77
CA ILE A 3 3.57 -9.21 32.38
C ILE A 3 4.57 -10.13 33.12
N ASN A 4 4.08 -11.07 33.94
CA ASN A 4 4.96 -12.01 34.68
C ASN A 4 5.70 -13.02 33.78
N LYS A 5 5.23 -13.26 32.55
CA LYS A 5 5.93 -14.10 31.56
C LYS A 5 6.99 -13.30 30.80
N LEU A 6 6.74 -12.02 30.49
CA LEU A 6 7.70 -11.13 29.83
C LEU A 6 8.93 -10.85 30.69
N ALA A 7 8.78 -10.85 32.03
CA ALA A 7 9.91 -10.71 32.95
C ALA A 7 10.88 -11.92 32.94
N LYS A 8 10.54 -13.02 32.26
CA LYS A 8 11.29 -14.29 32.27
C LYS A 8 11.74 -14.76 30.88
N GLU A 9 11.42 -14.01 29.82
CA GLU A 9 11.70 -14.34 28.41
C GLU A 9 12.09 -13.07 27.61
N HIS A 10 12.51 -13.22 26.34
CA HIS A 10 12.83 -12.08 25.47
C HIS A 10 11.56 -11.32 25.04
N ALA A 11 11.22 -10.23 25.74
CA ALA A 11 10.15 -9.31 25.36
C ALA A 11 10.59 -8.36 24.23
N THR A 12 9.71 -8.09 23.25
CA THR A 12 9.95 -7.09 22.20
C THR A 12 9.52 -5.69 22.63
N GLU A 13 10.06 -4.63 22.00
CA GLU A 13 9.59 -3.24 22.22
C GLU A 13 8.08 -3.11 21.97
N LEU A 14 7.56 -3.88 21.02
CA LEU A 14 6.16 -3.87 20.68
C LEU A 14 5.29 -4.55 21.74
N ASP A 15 5.79 -5.58 22.43
CA ASP A 15 5.11 -6.15 23.59
C ASP A 15 4.96 -5.13 24.72
N ALA A 16 5.98 -4.29 24.94
CA ALA A 16 5.93 -3.21 25.91
C ALA A 16 4.91 -2.12 25.53
N LEU A 17 4.83 -1.75 24.25
CA LEU A 17 3.83 -0.80 23.75
C LEU A 17 2.39 -1.33 23.92
N ILE A 18 2.18 -2.62 23.66
CA ILE A 18 0.88 -3.27 23.85
C ILE A 18 0.48 -3.29 25.31
N ASP A 19 1.39 -3.71 26.20
CA ASP A 19 1.14 -3.74 27.62
C ASP A 19 0.82 -2.33 28.16
N GLY A 20 1.53 -1.30 27.68
CA GLY A 20 1.24 0.09 27.97
C GLY A 20 -0.13 0.55 27.48
N ALA A 21 -0.51 0.19 26.25
CA ALA A 21 -1.83 0.51 25.70
C ALA A 21 -2.95 -0.19 26.49
N MET A 22 -2.80 -1.48 26.81
CA MET A 22 -3.73 -2.22 27.65
C MET A 22 -3.85 -1.62 29.05
N MET A 23 -2.74 -1.15 29.63
CA MET A 23 -2.74 -0.44 30.90
C MET A 23 -3.54 0.86 30.81
N LEU A 24 -3.29 1.70 29.79
CA LEU A 24 -4.05 2.94 29.57
C LEU A 24 -5.55 2.67 29.43
N ASP A 25 -5.94 1.63 28.70
CA ASP A 25 -7.36 1.28 28.60
C ASP A 25 -7.96 0.87 29.94
N SER A 26 -7.23 0.05 30.71
CA SER A 26 -7.66 -0.37 32.06
C SER A 26 -7.82 0.81 33.04
N GLN A 27 -7.17 1.94 32.76
CA GLN A 27 -7.28 3.19 33.52
C GLN A 27 -8.39 4.11 32.97
N GLY A 28 -9.17 3.68 31.98
CA GLY A 28 -10.32 4.41 31.45
C GLY A 28 -9.99 5.44 30.36
N TYR A 29 -8.82 5.36 29.72
CA TYR A 29 -8.45 6.28 28.62
C TYR A 29 -9.19 5.99 27.30
N GLY A 30 -10.12 5.03 27.28
CA GLY A 30 -11.08 4.86 26.18
C GLY A 30 -10.47 4.28 24.90
N LEU A 31 -9.48 3.40 25.02
CA LEU A 31 -8.96 2.63 23.88
C LEU A 31 -9.93 1.50 23.47
N ASN A 32 -10.95 1.20 24.29
CA ASN A 32 -12.00 0.20 24.04
C ASN A 32 -11.40 -1.19 23.74
N CYS A 33 -10.48 -1.64 24.58
CA CYS A 33 -9.79 -2.93 24.43
C CYS A 33 -10.65 -4.14 24.84
N ASP A 34 -11.91 -3.95 25.20
CA ASP A 34 -12.87 -5.00 25.63
C ASP A 34 -13.31 -5.96 24.51
N LYS A 35 -13.07 -5.62 23.24
CA LYS A 35 -13.26 -6.53 22.10
C LYS A 35 -12.01 -7.40 21.91
N GLU A 36 -12.12 -8.56 21.24
CA GLU A 36 -10.94 -9.28 20.72
C GLU A 36 -10.14 -8.31 19.83
N MET A 37 -9.16 -7.62 20.43
CA MET A 37 -8.35 -6.66 19.69
C MET A 37 -7.66 -7.45 18.60
N SER A 38 -7.93 -7.10 17.36
CA SER A 38 -7.21 -7.65 16.22
C SER A 38 -6.11 -6.66 15.85
N ALA A 39 -4.93 -7.13 15.49
CA ALA A 39 -3.91 -6.26 14.91
C ALA A 39 -3.71 -6.61 13.44
N ILE A 40 -3.55 -5.57 12.63
CA ILE A 40 -3.10 -5.71 11.24
C ILE A 40 -1.76 -4.99 11.09
N PHE A 41 -0.73 -5.79 10.86
CA PHE A 41 0.57 -5.26 10.47
C PHE A 41 0.54 -4.96 8.99
N TYR A 42 1.15 -3.87 8.56
CA TYR A 42 1.27 -3.59 7.13
C TYR A 42 2.70 -3.30 6.72
N TYR A 43 3.07 -3.81 5.54
CA TYR A 43 4.42 -3.74 5.00
C TYR A 43 4.41 -3.52 3.48
N PRO A 44 5.35 -2.71 2.94
CA PRO A 44 6.17 -1.74 3.65
C PRO A 44 5.36 -0.50 4.02
N ILE A 45 5.91 0.36 4.89
CA ILE A 45 5.40 1.70 5.13
C ILE A 45 5.69 2.56 3.90
N SER A 46 4.67 3.22 3.37
CA SER A 46 4.79 4.23 2.32
C SER A 46 4.56 5.62 2.90
N ILE A 47 5.61 6.44 2.84
CA ILE A 47 5.58 7.84 3.30
C ILE A 47 5.27 8.74 2.10
N GLY A 48 4.41 9.73 2.31
CA GLY A 48 4.07 10.76 1.30
C GLY A 48 2.95 10.38 0.34
N ASN A 49 2.51 9.11 0.33
CA ASN A 49 1.28 8.69 -0.35
C ASN A 49 0.16 8.47 0.69
N PRO A 50 -0.97 9.19 0.62
CA PRO A 50 -2.02 9.07 1.63
C PRO A 50 -2.80 7.76 1.57
N PHE A 51 -2.54 6.91 0.57
CA PHE A 51 -3.20 5.62 0.40
C PHE A 51 -3.33 4.83 1.71
N GLN A 52 -2.20 4.55 2.38
CA GLN A 52 -2.22 3.71 3.59
C GLN A 52 -2.97 4.40 4.74
N SER A 53 -2.76 5.70 4.93
CA SER A 53 -3.46 6.47 5.96
C SER A 53 -4.97 6.44 5.76
N LEU A 54 -5.44 6.61 4.52
CA LEU A 54 -6.86 6.54 4.18
C LEU A 54 -7.39 5.12 4.31
N TYR A 55 -6.64 4.13 3.82
CA TYR A 55 -7.01 2.71 3.87
C TYR A 55 -7.23 2.23 5.31
N TYR A 56 -6.31 2.58 6.22
CA TYR A 56 -6.36 2.17 7.63
C TYR A 56 -7.15 3.14 8.54
N SER A 57 -7.63 4.28 8.03
CA SER A 57 -8.22 5.37 8.83
C SER A 57 -9.38 4.94 9.74
N LYS A 58 -10.13 3.90 9.34
CA LYS A 58 -11.29 3.39 10.07
C LYS A 58 -11.07 2.07 10.79
N PHE A 59 -9.86 1.52 10.77
CA PHE A 59 -9.58 0.22 11.38
C PHE A 59 -9.72 0.26 12.90
N LEU A 60 -9.17 1.31 13.55
CA LEU A 60 -9.22 1.43 15.01
C LEU A 60 -10.65 1.58 15.53
N GLU A 61 -11.48 2.37 14.85
CA GLU A 61 -12.92 2.51 15.15
C GLU A 61 -13.67 1.17 15.07
N ASN A 62 -13.14 0.21 14.29
CA ASN A 62 -13.68 -1.13 14.14
C ASN A 62 -12.96 -2.18 15.00
N GLY A 63 -12.11 -1.77 15.96
CA GLY A 63 -11.42 -2.66 16.89
C GLY A 63 -10.21 -3.38 16.28
N VAL A 64 -9.67 -2.88 15.17
CA VAL A 64 -8.45 -3.39 14.54
C VAL A 64 -7.35 -2.34 14.65
N VAL A 65 -6.21 -2.71 15.24
CA VAL A 65 -5.06 -1.80 15.39
C VAL A 65 -4.14 -1.92 14.17
N PRO A 66 -4.02 -0.88 13.32
CA PRO A 66 -3.08 -0.90 12.19
C PRO A 66 -1.67 -0.53 12.67
N ILE A 67 -0.69 -1.36 12.34
CA ILE A 67 0.71 -1.17 12.76
C ILE A 67 1.63 -1.27 11.54
N GLY A 68 2.23 -0.16 11.15
CA GLY A 68 3.18 -0.14 10.04
C GLY A 68 4.54 -0.71 10.45
N THR A 69 5.16 -1.49 9.56
CA THR A 69 6.54 -1.94 9.72
C THR A 69 7.31 -1.90 8.40
N ASN A 70 8.61 -1.63 8.49
CA ASN A 70 9.57 -1.84 7.40
C ASN A 70 10.50 -3.03 7.66
N ASN A 71 10.30 -3.74 8.77
CA ASN A 71 11.06 -4.93 9.11
C ASN A 71 10.10 -6.03 9.62
N LEU A 72 9.90 -7.06 8.79
CA LEU A 72 9.01 -8.17 9.12
C LEU A 72 9.57 -9.05 10.24
N SER A 73 10.89 -9.11 10.43
CA SER A 73 11.49 -9.90 11.52
C SER A 73 11.10 -9.39 12.90
N ASN A 74 10.80 -8.09 13.03
CA ASN A 74 10.36 -7.49 14.29
C ASN A 74 8.92 -7.87 14.67
N VAL A 75 8.16 -8.43 13.74
CA VAL A 75 6.73 -8.73 13.90
C VAL A 75 6.49 -10.23 14.06
N ALA A 76 7.34 -11.07 13.48
CA ALA A 76 7.11 -12.52 13.43
C ALA A 76 7.02 -13.20 14.81
N SER A 77 7.66 -12.64 15.84
CA SER A 77 7.70 -13.19 17.20
C SER A 77 6.72 -12.53 18.18
N ILE A 78 5.85 -11.64 17.70
CA ILE A 78 4.96 -10.88 18.58
C ILE A 78 3.93 -11.77 19.27
N ARG A 79 3.68 -11.50 20.55
CA ARG A 79 2.55 -12.10 21.26
C ARG A 79 1.38 -11.16 21.23
N TRP A 80 0.27 -11.58 20.65
CA TRP A 80 -0.94 -10.77 20.59
C TRP A 80 -2.13 -11.57 21.16
N PRO A 81 -2.99 -10.96 21.99
CA PRO A 81 -4.06 -11.69 22.66
C PRO A 81 -5.26 -12.02 21.75
N GLY A 82 -5.37 -11.39 20.59
CA GLY A 82 -6.41 -11.64 19.60
C GLY A 82 -5.87 -12.07 18.24
N LYS A 83 -6.60 -11.71 17.16
CA LYS A 83 -6.24 -12.11 15.80
C LYS A 83 -5.09 -11.26 15.25
N LEU A 84 -4.20 -11.90 14.52
CA LEU A 84 -3.07 -11.27 13.85
C LEU A 84 -3.23 -11.37 12.34
N SER A 85 -2.93 -10.28 11.64
CA SER A 85 -2.87 -10.26 10.19
C SER A 85 -1.65 -9.46 9.72
N LEU A 86 -1.07 -9.88 8.60
CA LEU A 86 -0.06 -9.13 7.86
C LEU A 86 -0.64 -8.74 6.51
N HIS A 87 -0.65 -7.44 6.22
CA HIS A 87 -1.08 -6.87 4.97
C HIS A 87 0.13 -6.37 4.16
N LEU A 88 0.45 -7.12 3.13
CA LEU A 88 1.48 -6.80 2.16
C LEU A 88 0.95 -5.83 1.10
N HIS A 89 1.71 -4.78 0.81
CA HIS A 89 1.45 -3.82 -0.25
C HIS A 89 2.46 -4.00 -1.39
N TRP A 90 3.44 -3.10 -1.51
CA TRP A 90 4.40 -3.12 -2.61
C TRP A 90 5.54 -4.12 -2.34
N LEU A 91 5.77 -5.01 -3.30
CA LEU A 91 6.79 -6.07 -3.20
C LEU A 91 8.16 -5.68 -3.79
N GLY A 92 8.34 -4.43 -4.20
CA GLY A 92 9.53 -3.99 -4.96
C GLY A 92 10.85 -4.23 -4.21
N ASN A 93 10.85 -4.04 -2.90
CA ASN A 93 12.06 -4.18 -2.07
C ASN A 93 12.49 -5.63 -1.83
N ILE A 94 11.63 -6.62 -2.12
CA ILE A 94 11.96 -8.03 -1.88
C ILE A 94 13.11 -8.47 -2.79
N ILE A 95 12.97 -8.25 -4.10
CA ILE A 95 14.05 -8.50 -5.05
C ILE A 95 15.04 -7.32 -5.04
N GLY A 96 14.54 -6.08 -4.87
CA GLY A 96 15.33 -4.86 -4.94
C GLY A 96 15.92 -4.61 -6.33
N ASN A 97 17.03 -3.88 -6.40
CA ASN A 97 17.66 -3.47 -7.67
C ASN A 97 18.67 -4.48 -8.22
N THR A 98 18.58 -5.76 -7.85
CA THR A 98 19.54 -6.76 -8.33
C THR A 98 19.19 -7.24 -9.74
N GLU A 99 20.21 -7.40 -10.57
CA GLU A 99 20.12 -8.04 -11.88
C GLU A 99 20.59 -9.51 -11.85
N ASN A 100 21.02 -10.01 -10.68
CA ASN A 100 21.49 -11.37 -10.51
C ASN A 100 20.33 -12.30 -10.11
N LYS A 101 19.94 -13.22 -11.01
CA LYS A 101 18.86 -14.19 -10.78
C LYS A 101 19.05 -15.05 -9.53
N THR A 102 20.27 -15.45 -9.19
CA THR A 102 20.54 -16.25 -7.98
C THR A 102 20.30 -15.44 -6.72
N VAL A 103 20.79 -14.19 -6.67
CA VAL A 103 20.56 -13.29 -5.53
C VAL A 103 19.07 -12.96 -5.39
N ALA A 104 18.38 -12.70 -6.51
CA ALA A 104 16.95 -12.47 -6.52
C ALA A 104 16.16 -13.67 -5.96
N ASN A 105 16.48 -14.89 -6.40
CA ASN A 105 15.81 -16.09 -5.90
C ASN A 105 16.08 -16.33 -4.42
N GLN A 106 17.31 -16.13 -3.93
CA GLN A 106 17.60 -16.24 -2.50
C GLN A 106 16.75 -15.27 -1.68
N ARG A 107 16.66 -14.00 -2.11
CA ARG A 107 15.83 -13.00 -1.41
C ARG A 107 14.34 -13.34 -1.41
N ILE A 108 13.85 -13.92 -2.51
CA ILE A 108 12.48 -14.44 -2.59
C ILE A 108 12.30 -15.58 -1.57
N ASP A 109 13.24 -16.51 -1.51
CA ASP A 109 13.17 -17.66 -0.59
C ASP A 109 13.18 -17.20 0.87
N ASP A 110 14.10 -16.30 1.23
CA ASP A 110 14.19 -15.72 2.58
C ASP A 110 12.90 -14.97 2.97
N PHE A 111 12.28 -14.27 2.01
CA PHE A 111 11.01 -13.58 2.23
C PHE A 111 9.86 -14.58 2.41
N LEU A 112 9.77 -15.60 1.56
CA LEU A 112 8.71 -16.61 1.64
C LEU A 112 8.81 -17.42 2.94
N LEU A 113 10.02 -17.74 3.40
CA LEU A 113 10.26 -18.37 4.70
C LEU A 113 9.74 -17.50 5.84
N GLN A 114 10.00 -16.19 5.83
CA GLN A 114 9.44 -15.28 6.83
C GLN A 114 7.91 -15.26 6.81
N ILE A 115 7.28 -15.31 5.62
CA ILE A 115 5.82 -15.39 5.52
C ILE A 115 5.31 -16.73 6.08
N ASP A 116 5.98 -17.84 5.78
CA ASP A 116 5.62 -19.16 6.31
C ASP A 116 5.76 -19.20 7.85
N ASP A 117 6.85 -18.67 8.41
CA ASP A 117 7.04 -18.53 9.86
C ASP A 117 5.93 -17.68 10.51
N MET A 118 5.53 -16.57 9.89
CA MET A 118 4.43 -15.75 10.40
C MET A 118 3.09 -16.50 10.37
N LYS A 119 2.83 -17.31 9.35
CA LYS A 119 1.63 -18.14 9.27
C LYS A 119 1.60 -19.20 10.36
N ASP A 120 2.75 -19.84 10.62
CA ASP A 120 2.89 -20.83 11.69
C ASP A 120 2.68 -20.20 13.07
N ASN A 121 2.99 -18.90 13.21
CA ASN A 121 2.68 -18.09 14.39
C ASN A 121 1.24 -17.50 14.39
N GLY A 122 0.36 -17.97 13.51
CA GLY A 122 -1.07 -17.65 13.52
C GLY A 122 -1.48 -16.39 12.75
N PHE A 123 -0.58 -15.77 11.99
CA PHE A 123 -0.95 -14.63 11.15
C PHE A 123 -1.80 -15.05 9.95
N LYS A 124 -2.80 -14.23 9.65
CA LYS A 124 -3.47 -14.23 8.34
C LYS A 124 -2.74 -13.32 7.37
N ILE A 125 -2.47 -13.81 6.17
CA ILE A 125 -1.68 -13.07 5.17
C ILE A 125 -2.62 -12.46 4.13
N ILE A 126 -2.56 -11.14 4.00
CA ILE A 126 -3.33 -10.33 3.07
C ILE A 126 -2.35 -9.67 2.10
N TRP A 127 -2.65 -9.64 0.81
CA TRP A 127 -1.83 -8.92 -0.16
C TRP A 127 -2.69 -8.02 -1.06
N THR A 128 -2.36 -6.73 -1.17
CA THR A 128 -2.93 -5.83 -2.18
C THR A 128 -2.12 -5.88 -3.46
N VAL A 129 -2.78 -6.22 -4.58
CA VAL A 129 -2.17 -6.15 -5.91
C VAL A 129 -2.13 -4.70 -6.39
N HIS A 130 -1.10 -3.95 -5.96
CA HIS A 130 -0.86 -2.59 -6.47
C HIS A 130 -0.38 -2.59 -7.93
N ASN A 131 0.49 -3.57 -8.26
CA ASN A 131 1.05 -3.76 -9.58
C ASN A 131 1.02 -5.25 -9.92
N ILE A 132 0.44 -5.61 -11.07
CA ILE A 132 0.46 -6.98 -11.59
C ILE A 132 1.91 -7.44 -11.77
N LEU A 133 2.73 -6.62 -12.42
CA LEU A 133 4.19 -6.72 -12.41
C LEU A 133 4.77 -5.30 -12.30
N PRO A 134 6.00 -5.11 -11.80
CA PRO A 134 6.64 -3.81 -11.84
C PRO A 134 6.84 -3.36 -13.30
N HIS A 135 6.63 -2.09 -13.60
CA HIS A 135 6.73 -1.55 -14.96
C HIS A 135 8.13 -1.73 -15.58
N ASP A 136 9.19 -1.64 -14.77
CA ASP A 136 10.59 -1.69 -15.22
C ASP A 136 11.31 -2.97 -14.72
N ALA A 137 10.61 -4.11 -14.71
CA ALA A 137 11.15 -5.35 -14.16
C ALA A 137 12.27 -5.97 -15.01
N VAL A 138 13.53 -5.81 -14.59
CA VAL A 138 14.70 -6.45 -15.23
C VAL A 138 14.63 -7.98 -15.13
N LEU A 139 14.25 -8.52 -13.97
CA LEU A 139 14.16 -9.95 -13.70
C LEU A 139 12.69 -10.42 -13.67
N GLN A 140 12.02 -10.38 -14.82
CA GLN A 140 10.59 -10.68 -14.93
C GLN A 140 10.22 -12.08 -14.39
N ASP A 141 10.98 -13.12 -14.73
CA ASP A 141 10.75 -14.49 -14.24
C ASP A 141 10.73 -14.55 -12.70
N CYS A 142 11.64 -13.83 -12.03
CA CYS A 142 11.72 -13.77 -10.58
C CYS A 142 10.52 -13.01 -9.99
N GLN A 143 10.07 -11.93 -10.65
CA GLN A 143 8.88 -11.18 -10.24
C GLN A 143 7.60 -12.01 -10.37
N ILE A 144 7.49 -12.83 -11.41
CA ILE A 144 6.40 -13.80 -11.61
C ILE A 144 6.46 -14.85 -10.50
N ARG A 145 7.63 -15.47 -10.27
CA ARG A 145 7.83 -16.48 -9.23
C ARG A 145 7.40 -15.97 -7.85
N LEU A 146 7.86 -14.78 -7.46
CA LEU A 146 7.50 -14.16 -6.19
C LEU A 146 5.98 -14.10 -5.99
N ARG A 147 5.23 -13.72 -7.03
CA ARG A 147 3.77 -13.60 -6.97
C ARG A 147 3.09 -14.95 -6.94
N VAL A 148 3.49 -15.89 -7.79
CA VAL A 148 2.97 -17.26 -7.78
C VAL A 148 3.12 -17.90 -6.40
N GLU A 149 4.30 -17.77 -5.80
CA GLU A 149 4.57 -18.34 -4.47
C GLU A 149 3.88 -17.59 -3.35
N LEU A 150 3.74 -16.27 -3.43
CA LEU A 150 3.02 -15.48 -2.45
C LEU A 150 1.51 -15.77 -2.47
N VAL A 151 0.91 -15.90 -3.65
CA VAL A 151 -0.53 -16.21 -3.80
C VAL A 151 -0.93 -17.51 -3.11
N LYS A 152 -0.03 -18.52 -3.11
CA LYS A 152 -0.24 -19.77 -2.38
C LYS A 152 -0.35 -19.53 -0.87
N ARG A 153 0.44 -18.60 -0.35
CA ARG A 153 0.55 -18.27 1.08
C ARG A 153 -0.49 -17.26 1.57
N CYS A 154 -1.02 -16.39 0.72
CA CYS A 154 -2.10 -15.47 1.08
C CYS A 154 -3.38 -16.19 1.50
N ASP A 155 -4.03 -15.71 2.55
CA ASP A 155 -5.41 -16.03 2.90
C ASP A 155 -6.39 -15.15 2.11
N ILE A 156 -6.05 -13.86 1.93
CA ILE A 156 -6.84 -12.88 1.19
C ILE A 156 -5.94 -12.14 0.19
N ILE A 157 -6.45 -11.90 -1.01
CA ILE A 157 -5.82 -11.09 -2.04
C ILE A 157 -6.79 -9.97 -2.40
N HIS A 158 -6.36 -8.75 -2.12
CA HIS A 158 -7.11 -7.52 -2.33
C HIS A 158 -6.79 -6.93 -3.70
N THR A 159 -7.82 -6.68 -4.50
CA THR A 159 -7.73 -5.99 -5.79
C THR A 159 -8.57 -4.72 -5.77
N MET A 160 -8.10 -3.66 -6.44
CA MET A 160 -8.80 -2.37 -6.49
C MET A 160 -9.55 -2.12 -7.81
N CYS A 161 -9.38 -3.02 -8.79
CA CYS A 161 -10.03 -2.98 -10.08
C CYS A 161 -10.42 -4.42 -10.48
N ASN A 162 -11.57 -4.58 -11.16
CA ASN A 162 -12.03 -5.89 -11.62
C ASN A 162 -11.08 -6.48 -12.69
N ASP A 163 -10.56 -5.62 -13.57
CA ASP A 163 -9.65 -6.01 -14.65
C ASP A 163 -8.32 -6.57 -14.13
N THR A 164 -7.95 -6.29 -12.87
CA THR A 164 -6.72 -6.82 -12.27
C THR A 164 -6.67 -8.34 -12.32
N ILE A 165 -7.81 -9.02 -12.20
CA ILE A 165 -7.88 -10.48 -12.21
C ILE A 165 -7.50 -10.99 -13.59
N GLU A 166 -8.21 -10.57 -14.63
CA GLU A 166 -7.97 -10.97 -16.02
C GLU A 166 -6.54 -10.62 -16.48
N LEU A 167 -6.11 -9.39 -16.23
CA LEU A 167 -4.76 -8.94 -16.62
C LEU A 167 -3.64 -9.68 -15.87
N SER A 168 -3.92 -10.25 -14.69
CA SER A 168 -2.94 -11.02 -13.93
C SER A 168 -2.73 -12.45 -14.45
N GLU A 169 -3.71 -13.02 -15.17
CA GLU A 169 -3.71 -14.44 -15.58
C GLU A 169 -2.53 -14.79 -16.48
N ALA A 170 -2.01 -13.83 -17.25
CA ALA A 170 -0.81 -14.01 -18.07
C ALA A 170 0.47 -14.29 -17.24
N PHE A 171 0.45 -14.02 -15.93
CA PHE A 171 1.61 -14.10 -15.06
C PHE A 171 1.37 -14.98 -13.82
N PHE A 172 0.21 -14.88 -13.18
CA PHE A 172 -0.15 -15.69 -12.02
C PHE A 172 -1.67 -15.75 -11.84
N THR A 173 -2.18 -16.88 -11.36
CA THR A 173 -3.62 -17.07 -11.13
C THR A 173 -3.99 -16.74 -9.69
N ILE A 174 -4.97 -15.87 -9.50
CA ILE A 174 -5.53 -15.55 -8.18
C ILE A 174 -6.76 -16.46 -7.93
N PRO A 175 -6.76 -17.34 -6.90
CA PRO A 175 -7.91 -18.18 -6.61
C PRO A 175 -9.14 -17.36 -6.21
N LYS A 176 -10.29 -17.61 -6.85
CA LYS A 176 -11.54 -16.85 -6.64
C LYS A 176 -11.97 -16.75 -5.17
N ASN A 177 -11.75 -17.82 -4.38
CA ASN A 177 -12.09 -17.87 -2.96
C ASN A 177 -11.18 -17.02 -2.05
N LYS A 178 -10.08 -16.47 -2.58
CA LYS A 178 -9.19 -15.57 -1.85
C LYS A 178 -9.41 -14.10 -2.22
N ILE A 179 -10.22 -13.80 -3.24
CA ILE A 179 -10.33 -12.44 -3.79
C ILE A 179 -11.26 -11.61 -2.93
N VAL A 180 -10.79 -10.40 -2.59
CA VAL A 180 -11.62 -9.32 -2.07
C VAL A 180 -11.41 -8.11 -2.98
N ASN A 181 -12.48 -7.61 -3.58
CA ASN A 181 -12.43 -6.40 -4.40
C ASN A 181 -12.93 -5.22 -3.58
N VAL A 182 -12.04 -4.28 -3.28
CA VAL A 182 -12.38 -3.00 -2.64
C VAL A 182 -11.73 -1.90 -3.45
N PRO A 183 -12.49 -0.94 -4.00
CA PRO A 183 -11.92 0.13 -4.81
C PRO A 183 -10.86 0.95 -4.07
N HIS A 184 -9.96 1.55 -4.84
CA HIS A 184 -8.98 2.49 -4.30
C HIS A 184 -9.67 3.61 -3.51
N PRO A 185 -9.17 4.02 -2.33
CA PRO A 185 -9.76 5.11 -1.56
C PRO A 185 -9.70 6.42 -2.37
N THR A 186 -10.75 7.23 -2.27
CA THR A 186 -10.73 8.57 -2.84
C THR A 186 -9.79 9.48 -2.04
N TYR A 187 -9.07 10.36 -2.73
CA TYR A 187 -8.27 11.41 -2.09
C TYR A 187 -9.06 12.71 -1.96
N GLU A 188 -10.35 12.68 -2.30
CA GLU A 188 -11.28 13.77 -2.09
C GLU A 188 -11.26 14.21 -0.61
N ASN A 189 -11.14 15.51 -0.40
CA ASN A 189 -11.02 16.13 0.92
C ASN A 189 -9.79 15.72 1.75
N PHE A 190 -8.86 14.91 1.21
CA PHE A 190 -7.60 14.63 1.91
C PHE A 190 -6.65 15.83 1.85
N TYR A 191 -6.49 16.43 0.66
CA TYR A 191 -5.69 17.63 0.49
C TYR A 191 -6.51 18.87 0.83
N PRO A 192 -5.99 19.79 1.67
CA PRO A 192 -6.74 20.97 2.07
C PRO A 192 -6.98 21.87 0.85
N ASN A 193 -8.24 22.28 0.66
CA ASN A 193 -8.59 23.27 -0.35
C ASN A 193 -8.38 24.68 0.21
N GLN A 194 -7.17 25.20 0.06
CA GLN A 194 -6.74 26.48 0.67
C GLN A 194 -7.03 27.70 -0.19
N TYR A 195 -7.29 27.52 -1.48
CA TYR A 195 -7.43 28.61 -2.45
C TYR A 195 -8.76 28.49 -3.18
N SER A 196 -9.45 29.61 -3.37
CA SER A 196 -10.54 29.69 -4.34
C SER A 196 -10.01 29.47 -5.76
N GLU A 197 -10.90 29.12 -6.69
CA GLU A 197 -10.53 28.98 -8.10
C GLU A 197 -9.88 30.27 -8.65
N LEU A 198 -10.39 31.45 -8.26
CA LEU A 198 -9.86 32.74 -8.71
C LEU A 198 -8.44 32.97 -8.20
N GLU A 199 -8.16 32.68 -6.93
CA GLU A 199 -6.83 32.83 -6.34
C GLU A 199 -5.83 31.84 -6.97
N ALA A 200 -6.23 30.59 -7.16
CA ALA A 200 -5.40 29.58 -7.81
C ALA A 200 -5.06 29.99 -9.26
N ARG A 201 -6.05 30.48 -10.01
CA ARG A 201 -5.84 30.99 -11.38
C ARG A 201 -4.90 32.20 -11.40
N PHE A 202 -5.09 33.16 -10.50
CA PHE A 202 -4.20 34.33 -10.38
C PHE A 202 -2.75 33.93 -10.09
N GLN A 203 -2.54 33.06 -9.09
CA GLN A 203 -1.18 32.60 -8.72
C GLN A 203 -0.49 31.80 -9.83
N LEU A 204 -1.24 31.04 -10.62
CA LEU A 204 -0.72 30.25 -11.74
C LEU A 204 -0.67 31.02 -13.07
N GLY A 205 -1.02 32.31 -13.07
CA GLY A 205 -1.06 33.16 -14.27
C GLY A 205 -2.01 32.64 -15.34
N ILE A 206 -3.19 32.14 -14.94
CA ILE A 206 -4.23 31.58 -15.82
C ILE A 206 -5.37 32.58 -15.97
N ASN A 207 -5.77 32.87 -17.21
CA ASN A 207 -6.89 33.77 -17.49
C ASN A 207 -8.23 33.08 -17.18
N ASN A 208 -9.24 33.85 -16.78
CA ASN A 208 -10.56 33.31 -16.43
C ASN A 208 -11.29 32.61 -17.58
N ASP A 209 -10.95 32.92 -18.83
CA ASP A 209 -11.55 32.32 -20.03
C ASP A 209 -10.80 31.08 -20.55
N GLU A 210 -9.68 30.71 -19.92
CA GLU A 210 -8.91 29.50 -20.26
C GLU A 210 -9.52 28.25 -19.60
N PHE A 211 -9.71 27.21 -20.41
CA PHE A 211 -9.96 25.87 -19.90
C PHE A 211 -8.65 25.14 -19.66
N VAL A 212 -8.48 24.65 -18.43
CA VAL A 212 -7.22 24.09 -17.96
C VAL A 212 -7.29 22.57 -17.93
N PHE A 213 -6.37 21.95 -18.65
CA PHE A 213 -6.03 20.54 -18.49
C PHE A 213 -4.84 20.43 -17.54
N LEU A 214 -4.91 19.48 -16.60
CA LEU A 214 -3.84 19.21 -15.65
C LEU A 214 -3.31 17.79 -15.86
N PHE A 215 -2.00 17.68 -16.02
CA PHE A 215 -1.24 16.45 -15.87
C PHE A 215 -0.28 16.63 -14.70
N PHE A 216 -0.36 15.75 -13.70
CA PHE A 216 0.44 15.90 -12.48
C PHE A 216 0.99 14.58 -11.94
N GLY A 217 2.03 14.68 -11.11
CA GLY A 217 2.76 13.55 -10.53
C GLY A 217 4.11 13.31 -11.22
N SER A 218 4.88 12.30 -10.78
CA SER A 218 6.20 12.03 -11.36
C SER A 218 6.12 11.83 -12.87
N ILE A 219 6.96 12.54 -13.62
CA ILE A 219 6.97 12.56 -15.09
C ILE A 219 7.83 11.41 -15.57
N GLN A 220 7.20 10.34 -16.08
CA GLN A 220 7.86 9.11 -16.50
C GLN A 220 7.43 8.74 -17.93
N ALA A 221 8.31 8.11 -18.69
CA ALA A 221 8.12 7.86 -20.12
C ALA A 221 6.83 7.07 -20.42
N TYR A 222 6.49 6.08 -19.59
CA TYR A 222 5.29 5.26 -19.77
C TYR A 222 3.97 5.99 -19.48
N LYS A 223 4.00 7.20 -18.89
CA LYS A 223 2.78 7.94 -18.53
C LYS A 223 2.13 8.69 -19.69
N GLY A 224 2.59 8.44 -20.93
CA GLY A 224 1.92 8.95 -22.14
C GLY A 224 1.98 10.46 -22.32
N LEU A 225 2.97 11.15 -21.71
CA LEU A 225 3.06 12.62 -21.80
C LEU A 225 3.21 13.10 -23.25
N HIS A 226 3.93 12.35 -24.09
CA HIS A 226 4.08 12.67 -25.51
C HIS A 226 2.74 12.61 -26.26
N ASP A 227 1.91 11.61 -25.96
CA ASP A 227 0.60 11.44 -26.58
C ASP A 227 -0.36 12.54 -26.10
N LEU A 228 -0.33 12.88 -24.81
CA LEU A 228 -1.10 13.99 -24.25
C LEU A 228 -0.76 15.32 -24.93
N VAL A 229 0.52 15.66 -25.06
CA VAL A 229 0.94 16.92 -25.71
C VAL A 229 0.51 16.95 -27.18
N ARG A 230 0.59 15.82 -27.88
CA ARG A 230 0.13 15.70 -29.28
C ARG A 230 -1.38 15.92 -29.39
N ALA A 231 -2.16 15.25 -28.55
CA ALA A 231 -3.61 15.39 -28.50
C ALA A 231 -4.04 16.81 -28.13
N PHE A 232 -3.36 17.44 -27.16
CA PHE A 232 -3.61 18.81 -26.76
C PHE A 232 -3.40 19.79 -27.92
N LYS A 233 -2.29 19.68 -28.65
CA LYS A 233 -2.01 20.53 -29.83
C LYS A 233 -3.06 20.36 -30.95
N GLN A 234 -3.51 19.13 -31.19
CA GLN A 234 -4.57 18.86 -32.16
C GLN A 234 -5.92 19.44 -31.71
N LEU A 235 -6.24 19.37 -30.42
CA LEU A 235 -7.46 19.96 -29.89
C LEU A 235 -7.42 21.49 -30.00
N GLU A 236 -6.30 22.10 -29.61
CA GLU A 236 -6.07 23.55 -29.67
C GLU A 236 -6.21 24.10 -31.09
N SER A 237 -5.67 23.41 -32.10
CA SER A 237 -5.79 23.84 -33.50
C SER A 237 -7.21 23.76 -34.07
N ASN A 238 -8.10 22.98 -33.44
CA ASN A 238 -9.45 22.69 -33.93
C ASN A 238 -10.55 23.39 -33.12
N THR A 239 -10.18 24.23 -32.15
CA THR A 239 -11.14 24.94 -31.30
C THR A 239 -10.86 26.43 -31.23
N LYS A 240 -11.92 27.23 -31.05
CA LYS A 240 -11.78 28.67 -30.73
C LYS A 240 -11.63 28.92 -29.23
N ARG A 241 -11.81 27.89 -28.40
CA ARG A 241 -11.68 27.99 -26.94
C ARG A 241 -10.22 28.18 -26.57
N LYS A 242 -9.92 29.10 -25.65
CA LYS A 242 -8.57 29.21 -25.07
C LYS A 242 -8.32 28.02 -24.15
N LEU A 243 -7.27 27.27 -24.43
CA LEU A 243 -6.89 26.08 -23.67
C LEU A 243 -5.53 26.30 -23.00
N LYS A 244 -5.32 25.66 -21.86
CA LYS A 244 -4.03 25.62 -21.18
C LYS A 244 -3.75 24.21 -20.70
N LEU A 245 -2.53 23.71 -20.92
CA LEU A 245 -2.06 22.45 -20.36
C LEU A 245 -1.00 22.74 -19.29
N ILE A 246 -1.26 22.29 -18.07
CA ILE A 246 -0.30 22.34 -16.97
C ILE A 246 0.28 20.95 -16.78
N ILE A 247 1.62 20.85 -16.79
CA ILE A 247 2.37 19.65 -16.51
C ILE A 247 3.15 19.90 -15.21
N ALA A 248 2.78 19.21 -14.14
CA ALA A 248 3.30 19.48 -12.79
C ALA A 248 3.83 18.21 -12.11
N GLY A 249 5.14 18.11 -11.97
CA GLY A 249 5.72 17.01 -11.19
C GLY A 249 7.22 16.88 -11.35
N LYS A 250 7.78 15.94 -10.59
CA LYS A 250 9.21 15.64 -10.61
C LYS A 250 9.56 14.82 -11.85
N VAL A 251 10.53 15.30 -12.63
CA VAL A 251 11.22 14.54 -13.69
C VAL A 251 12.20 13.55 -13.06
#